data_AF-A0A9D8LSJ1-F1
#
_entry.id   AF-A0A9D8LSJ1-F1
#
_cell.length_a   1.000
_cell.length_b   1.000
_cell.length_c   1.000
_cell.angle_alpha   90.00
_cell.angle_beta   90.00
_cell.angle_gamma   90.00
#
_symmetry.space_group_name_H-M   'P 1'
#
loop_
_entity.id
_entity.type
_entity.pdbx_description
1 polymer ?
#
loop_
_entity_poly.entity_id
_entity_poly.type
_entity_poly.pdbx_seq_one_letter_code
_entity_poly.pdbx_strand_id
1 'polypeptide(L)'
;MHARTWGERVYRRDDAARLSGIHLDNLDALVHRAEHYDTLFSARDGGARVFSPRDLAVLAVGREVKRGGRSWLDALAIAFDHLEAPPALDALLILTPTPVRDSGGPHVASEVPATIERSTLIVPIGAIVADILSRIGSA
;
A
#
# COMPACT_ATOMS: atom_id res chain seq x y z
N MET A 1 -18.74 7.61 -11.05
CA MET A 1 -19.03 6.35 -10.32
C MET A 1 -18.57 6.58 -8.88
N HIS A 2 -19.48 6.55 -7.90
CA HIS A 2 -19.13 6.77 -6.49
C HIS A 2 -19.41 5.53 -5.66
N ALA A 3 -18.42 5.11 -4.87
CA ALA A 3 -18.61 4.07 -3.87
C ALA A 3 -19.45 4.63 -2.71
N ARG A 4 -20.40 3.84 -2.22
CA ARG A 4 -21.20 4.14 -1.04
C ARG A 4 -20.55 3.60 0.24
N THR A 5 -19.65 2.63 0.12
CA THR A 5 -18.97 2.01 1.26
C THR A 5 -17.46 1.82 1.01
N TRP A 6 -16.70 1.67 2.10
CA TRP A 6 -15.24 1.52 2.08
C TRP A 6 -14.73 0.39 1.18
N GLY A 7 -15.44 -0.75 1.17
CA GLY A 7 -15.08 -1.94 0.40
C GLY A 7 -15.79 -2.08 -0.95
N GLU A 8 -16.64 -1.14 -1.34
CA GLU A 8 -17.40 -1.26 -2.59
C GLU A 8 -16.52 -1.00 -3.81
N ARG A 9 -16.35 -2.02 -4.65
CA ARG A 9 -15.44 -1.99 -5.81
C ARG A 9 -16.13 -1.42 -7.04
N VAL A 10 -15.97 -0.12 -7.28
CA VAL A 10 -16.59 0.60 -8.42
C VAL A 10 -15.57 1.32 -9.31
N TYR A 11 -14.34 1.51 -8.84
CA TYR A 11 -13.33 2.25 -9.56
C TYR A 11 -12.65 1.36 -10.58
N ARG A 12 -12.38 1.93 -11.76
CA ARG A 12 -11.65 1.25 -12.82
C ARG A 12 -10.16 1.57 -12.72
N ARG A 13 -9.38 0.90 -13.56
CA ARG A 13 -7.92 0.94 -13.58
C ARG A 13 -7.35 2.36 -13.60
N ASP A 14 -7.89 3.24 -14.44
CA ASP A 14 -7.36 4.60 -14.60
C ASP A 14 -7.64 5.48 -13.38
N ASP A 15 -8.82 5.31 -12.77
CA ASP A 15 -9.14 5.93 -11.48
C ASP A 15 -8.22 5.39 -10.39
N ALA A 16 -7.94 4.09 -10.39
CA ALA A 16 -7.07 3.48 -9.41
C ALA A 16 -5.63 4.01 -9.49
N ALA A 17 -5.07 4.12 -10.70
CA ALA A 17 -3.77 4.73 -10.92
C ALA A 17 -3.74 6.19 -10.46
N ARG A 18 -4.73 6.99 -10.86
CA ARG A 18 -4.84 8.42 -10.50
C ARG A 18 -4.98 8.63 -9.00
N LEU A 19 -5.88 7.90 -8.34
CA LEU A 19 -6.23 8.10 -6.93
C LEU A 19 -5.19 7.51 -5.98
N SER A 20 -4.59 6.36 -6.30
CA SER A 20 -3.48 5.80 -5.50
C SER A 20 -2.12 6.48 -5.75
N GLY A 21 -2.04 7.31 -6.79
CA GLY A 21 -0.82 7.99 -7.22
C GLY A 21 0.21 7.07 -7.89
N ILE A 22 -0.14 5.83 -8.22
CA ILE A 22 0.72 4.89 -8.93
C ILE A 22 0.56 5.10 -10.43
N HIS A 23 1.68 5.25 -11.15
CA HIS A 23 1.64 5.34 -12.62
C HIS A 23 0.95 4.11 -13.22
N LEU A 24 0.16 4.30 -14.29
CA LEU A 24 -0.68 3.25 -14.86
C LEU A 24 0.11 1.98 -15.22
N ASP A 25 1.24 2.12 -15.92
CA ASP A 25 2.11 0.99 -16.29
C ASP A 25 2.68 0.26 -15.06
N ASN A 26 2.94 0.98 -13.96
CA ASN A 26 3.42 0.38 -12.73
C ASN A 26 2.29 -0.37 -12.01
N LEU A 27 1.06 0.13 -12.08
CA LEU A 27 -0.11 -0.56 -11.56
C LEU A 27 -0.38 -1.85 -12.36
N ASP A 28 -0.25 -1.82 -13.68
CA ASP A 28 -0.38 -3.02 -14.52
C ASP A 28 0.68 -4.07 -14.20
N ALA A 29 1.94 -3.65 -14.12
CA ALA A 29 3.03 -4.52 -13.75
C ALA A 29 2.83 -5.10 -12.34
N LEU A 30 2.32 -4.30 -11.41
CA LEU A 30 1.98 -4.76 -10.06
C LEU A 30 0.85 -5.80 -10.09
N VAL A 31 -0.28 -5.51 -10.75
CA VAL A 31 -1.42 -6.42 -10.88
C VAL A 31 -1.00 -7.74 -11.53
N HIS A 32 -0.16 -7.69 -12.57
CA HIS A 32 0.34 -8.90 -13.23
C HIS A 32 1.24 -9.73 -12.30
N ARG A 33 2.19 -9.09 -11.59
CA ARG A 33 3.09 -9.78 -10.63
C ARG A 33 2.37 -10.24 -9.37
N ALA A 34 1.25 -9.61 -9.05
CA ALA A 34 0.43 -9.88 -7.88
C ALA A 34 -0.75 -10.80 -8.18
N GLU A 35 -0.80 -11.48 -9.33
CA GLU A 35 -1.96 -12.30 -9.72
C GLU A 35 -2.40 -13.30 -8.64
N HIS A 36 -1.50 -13.77 -7.78
CA HIS A 36 -1.80 -14.69 -6.69
C HIS A 36 -2.29 -14.02 -5.38
N TYR A 37 -2.20 -12.69 -5.26
CA TYR A 37 -2.57 -11.91 -4.06
C TYR A 37 -3.23 -10.58 -4.42
N ASP A 38 -3.77 -10.47 -5.63
CA ASP A 38 -4.44 -9.29 -6.17
C ASP A 38 -5.74 -8.96 -5.41
N THR A 39 -6.30 -9.93 -4.69
CA THR A 39 -7.48 -9.81 -3.83
C THR A 39 -7.29 -8.83 -2.67
N LEU A 40 -6.03 -8.57 -2.28
CA LEU A 40 -5.66 -7.57 -1.28
C LEU A 40 -6.00 -6.14 -1.73
N PHE A 41 -6.06 -5.89 -3.03
CA PHE A 41 -6.22 -4.53 -3.56
C PHE A 41 -7.04 -4.45 -4.85
N SER A 42 -7.73 -5.51 -5.26
CA SER A 42 -8.59 -5.49 -6.46
C SER A 42 -9.54 -6.69 -6.51
N ALA A 43 -10.50 -6.64 -7.43
CA ALA A 43 -11.22 -7.82 -7.90
C ALA A 43 -11.39 -7.79 -9.43
N ARG A 44 -12.00 -8.86 -9.96
CA ARG A 44 -12.52 -8.89 -11.33
C ARG A 44 -14.04 -8.84 -11.29
N ASP A 45 -14.62 -7.96 -12.10
CA ASP A 45 -16.06 -7.86 -12.36
C ASP A 45 -16.27 -7.78 -13.87
N GLY A 46 -17.02 -8.74 -14.43
CA GLY A 46 -17.21 -8.87 -15.88
C GLY A 46 -15.90 -9.02 -16.67
N GLY A 47 -14.86 -9.60 -16.08
CA GLY A 47 -13.52 -9.73 -16.70
C GLY A 47 -12.63 -8.49 -16.60
N ALA A 48 -13.17 -7.35 -16.16
CA ALA A 48 -12.42 -6.12 -15.94
C ALA A 48 -12.00 -5.97 -14.47
N ARG A 49 -10.85 -5.32 -14.23
CA ARG A 49 -10.41 -5.01 -12.86
C ARG A 49 -11.24 -3.90 -12.24
N VAL A 50 -11.60 -4.09 -10.97
CA VAL A 50 -12.34 -3.14 -10.15
C VAL A 50 -11.67 -2.96 -8.79
N PHE A 51 -11.78 -1.74 -8.27
CA PHE A 51 -11.13 -1.28 -7.06
C PHE A 51 -12.14 -0.55 -6.17
N SER A 52 -12.01 -0.70 -4.86
CA SER A 52 -12.77 0.00 -3.83
C SER A 52 -11.96 1.15 -3.22
N PRO A 53 -12.56 2.09 -2.49
CA PRO A 53 -11.81 3.08 -1.72
C PRO A 53 -10.72 2.45 -0.83
N ARG A 54 -11.01 1.30 -0.21
CA ARG A 54 -10.03 0.50 0.54
C ARG A 54 -8.86 0.08 -0.32
N ASP A 55 -9.13 -0.53 -1.47
CA ASP A 55 -8.10 -0.98 -2.39
C ASP A 55 -7.18 0.18 -2.83
N LEU A 56 -7.75 1.36 -3.10
CA LEU A 56 -6.99 2.57 -3.45
C LEU A 56 -6.05 3.01 -2.33
N ALA A 57 -6.54 2.99 -1.09
CA ALA A 57 -5.74 3.30 0.09
C ALA A 57 -4.65 2.25 0.34
N VAL A 58 -4.95 0.96 0.16
CA VAL A 58 -3.97 -0.13 0.26
C VAL A 58 -2.83 0.08 -0.74
N LEU A 59 -3.15 0.44 -1.99
CA LEU A 59 -2.15 0.77 -3.01
C LEU A 59 -1.29 1.98 -2.62
N ALA A 60 -1.92 3.07 -2.16
CA ALA A 60 -1.23 4.30 -1.79
C ALA A 60 -0.32 4.11 -0.56
N VAL A 61 -0.83 3.48 0.49
CA VAL A 61 -0.05 3.18 1.71
C VAL A 61 1.04 2.16 1.41
N GLY A 62 0.72 1.09 0.66
CA GLY A 62 1.68 0.08 0.23
C GLY A 62 2.84 0.69 -0.56
N ARG A 63 2.60 1.69 -1.40
CA ARG A 63 3.67 2.43 -2.10
C ARG A 63 4.64 3.08 -1.12
N GLU A 64 4.13 3.76 -0.09
CA GLU A 64 4.99 4.44 0.90
C GLU A 64 5.76 3.43 1.76
N VAL A 65 5.11 2.34 2.18
CA VAL A 65 5.77 1.23 2.88
C VAL A 65 6.87 0.59 2.01
N LYS A 66 6.62 0.40 0.72
CA LYS A 66 7.61 -0.09 -0.25
C LYS A 66 8.79 0.87 -0.41
N ARG A 67 8.55 2.19 -0.37
CA ARG A 67 9.64 3.20 -0.43
C ARG A 67 10.55 3.13 0.80
N GLY A 68 10.03 2.68 1.94
CA GLY A 68 10.81 2.36 3.12
C GLY A 68 11.61 1.04 3.06
N GLY A 69 11.68 0.39 1.89
CA GLY A 69 12.56 -0.76 1.65
C GLY A 69 11.88 -2.13 1.70
N ARG A 70 10.56 -2.19 1.90
CA ARG A 70 9.79 -3.45 1.89
C ARG A 70 9.54 -3.98 0.48
N SER A 71 9.32 -5.29 0.36
CA SER A 71 8.80 -5.88 -0.88
C SER A 71 7.37 -5.40 -1.14
N TRP A 72 6.90 -5.44 -2.38
CA TRP A 72 5.51 -5.06 -2.69
C TRP A 72 4.48 -5.96 -2.00
N LEU A 73 4.73 -7.27 -1.93
CA LEU A 73 3.85 -8.20 -1.24
C LEU A 73 3.72 -7.84 0.24
N ASP A 74 4.84 -7.66 0.94
CA ASP A 74 4.83 -7.29 2.36
C ASP A 74 4.16 -5.93 2.57
N ALA A 75 4.48 -4.96 1.71
CA ALA A 75 3.93 -3.62 1.83
C ALA A 75 2.41 -3.59 1.64
N LEU A 76 1.89 -4.36 0.68
CA LEU A 76 0.46 -4.48 0.43
C LEU A 76 -0.26 -5.26 1.54
N ALA A 77 0.34 -6.34 2.04
CA ALA A 77 -0.22 -7.11 3.17
C ALA A 77 -0.33 -6.23 4.43
N ILE A 78 0.75 -5.53 4.79
CA ILE A 78 0.76 -4.59 5.92
C ILE A 78 -0.32 -3.52 5.73
N ALA A 79 -0.40 -2.90 4.54
CA ALA A 79 -1.41 -1.88 4.28
C ALA A 79 -2.84 -2.46 4.38
N PHE A 80 -3.07 -3.65 3.83
CA PHE A 80 -4.38 -4.31 3.85
C PHE A 80 -4.86 -4.61 5.27
N ASP A 81 -4.00 -5.16 6.11
CA ASP A 81 -4.31 -5.53 7.50
C ASP A 81 -4.67 -4.31 8.35
N HIS A 82 -4.02 -3.16 8.09
CA HIS A 82 -4.26 -1.92 8.84
C HIS A 82 -5.37 -1.03 8.27
N LEU A 83 -6.00 -1.43 7.16
CA LEU A 83 -7.04 -0.66 6.47
C LEU A 83 -8.37 -1.42 6.38
N GLU A 84 -8.66 -2.31 7.33
CA GLU A 84 -9.97 -2.98 7.42
C GLU A 84 -11.13 -1.98 7.53
N ALA A 85 -10.92 -0.89 8.27
CA ALA A 85 -11.80 0.27 8.34
C ALA A 85 -11.04 1.56 7.96
N PRO A 86 -11.74 2.64 7.57
CA PRO A 86 -11.10 3.93 7.35
C PRO A 86 -10.39 4.41 8.64
N PRO A 87 -9.09 4.75 8.58
CA PRO A 87 -8.35 5.22 9.75
C PRO A 87 -8.77 6.65 10.15
N ALA A 88 -8.51 7.02 11.41
CA ALA A 88 -8.62 8.40 11.86
C ALA A 88 -7.63 9.31 11.11
N LEU A 89 -7.93 10.61 10.99
CA LEU A 89 -7.13 11.57 10.19
C LEU A 89 -5.66 11.66 10.65
N ASP A 90 -5.42 11.56 11.95
CA ASP A 90 -4.11 11.62 12.61
C ASP A 90 -3.44 10.26 12.78
N ALA A 91 -4.04 9.17 12.26
CA ALA A 91 -3.49 7.84 12.39
C ALA A 91 -2.13 7.69 11.67
N LEU A 92 -1.17 7.13 12.40
CA LEU A 92 0.18 6.83 11.92
C LEU A 92 0.40 5.31 11.92
N LEU A 93 0.96 4.80 10.82
CA LEU A 93 1.50 3.45 10.76
C LEU A 93 3.00 3.51 11.06
N ILE A 94 3.40 2.89 12.16
CA ILE A 94 4.80 2.84 12.61
C ILE A 94 5.33 1.44 12.34
N LEU A 95 6.33 1.35 11.47
CA LEU A 95 6.95 0.08 11.09
C LEU A 95 8.41 0.06 11.54
N THR A 96 8.79 -1.00 12.25
CA THR A 96 10.20 -1.31 12.46
C THR A 96 10.84 -1.74 11.14
N PRO A 97 12.09 -1.36 10.86
CA PRO A 97 12.74 -1.71 9.61
C PRO A 97 13.02 -3.22 9.58
N THR A 98 12.81 -3.81 8.41
CA THR A 98 13.50 -5.04 8.04
C THR A 98 14.82 -4.64 7.37
N PRO A 99 15.92 -5.40 7.53
CA PRO A 99 17.23 -5.01 7.01
C PRO A 99 17.14 -4.54 5.55
N VAL A 100 17.63 -3.33 5.29
CA VAL A 100 17.66 -2.73 3.95
C VAL A 100 18.81 -3.37 3.17
N ARG A 101 18.69 -3.49 1.85
CA ARG A 101 19.76 -4.04 1.00
C ARG A 101 21.11 -3.31 1.12
N ASP A 102 21.12 -2.08 1.64
CA ASP A 102 22.32 -1.26 1.86
C ASP A 102 22.83 -1.25 3.31
N SER A 103 22.21 -2.00 4.23
CA SER A 103 22.73 -2.18 5.61
C SER A 103 23.73 -3.34 5.71
N GLY A 104 24.43 -3.66 4.61
CA GLY A 104 25.45 -4.73 4.56
C GLY A 104 24.93 -6.14 4.34
N GLY A 105 23.63 -6.31 4.01
CA GLY A 105 23.02 -7.61 3.72
C GLY A 105 23.14 -8.65 4.85
N PRO A 106 22.57 -9.85 4.67
CA PRO A 106 22.83 -10.96 5.58
C PRO A 106 24.29 -11.39 5.47
N HIS A 107 25.04 -11.32 6.57
CA HIS A 107 26.39 -11.87 6.65
C HIS A 107 26.55 -12.64 7.96
N VAL A 108 27.37 -13.69 7.92
CA VAL A 108 27.72 -14.48 9.10
C VAL A 108 28.88 -13.79 9.79
N ALA A 109 28.66 -13.26 10.99
CA ALA A 109 29.70 -12.67 11.82
C ALA A 109 30.10 -13.63 12.95
N SER A 110 31.39 -13.69 13.25
CA SER A 110 31.93 -14.47 14.38
C SER A 110 31.76 -13.74 15.73
N GLU A 111 31.47 -12.44 15.69
CA GLU A 111 31.29 -11.57 16.84
C GLU A 111 29.93 -10.87 16.76
N VAL A 112 29.31 -10.63 17.93
CA VAL A 112 28.02 -9.93 18.01
C VAL A 112 28.26 -8.44 17.69
N PRO A 113 27.54 -7.85 16.71
CA PRO A 113 27.67 -6.42 16.43
C PRO A 113 27.35 -5.58 17.66
N ALA A 114 28.21 -4.61 17.98
CA ALA A 114 28.06 -3.78 19.17
C ALA A 114 26.77 -2.92 19.17
N THR A 115 26.29 -2.53 17.98
CA THR A 115 25.06 -1.75 17.80
C THR A 115 24.40 -2.08 16.47
N ILE A 116 23.10 -2.38 16.49
CA ILE A 116 22.28 -2.50 15.27
C ILE A 116 21.39 -1.26 15.23
N GLU A 117 21.75 -0.28 14.39
CA GLU A 117 20.91 0.89 14.17
C GLU A 117 19.63 0.49 13.42
N ARG A 118 18.46 0.91 13.93
CA ARG A 118 17.15 0.55 13.38
C ARG A 118 16.38 1.83 13.01
N SER A 119 16.35 2.17 11.73
CA SER A 119 15.52 3.25 11.19
C SER A 119 14.03 2.93 11.25
N THR A 120 13.24 3.67 12.02
CA THR A 120 11.78 3.48 12.05
C THR A 120 11.11 4.19 10.87
N LEU A 121 10.22 3.49 10.16
CA LEU A 121 9.39 4.11 9.12
C LEU A 121 8.05 4.55 9.74
N ILE A 122 7.69 5.81 9.53
CA ILE A 122 6.41 6.37 9.96
C ILE A 122 5.64 6.79 8.70
N VAL A 123 4.45 6.22 8.51
CA VAL A 123 3.57 6.52 7.37
C VAL A 123 2.29 7.18 7.88
N PRO A 124 1.93 8.40 7.44
CA PRO A 124 0.71 9.08 7.89
C PRO A 124 -0.53 8.54 7.16
N ILE A 125 -0.96 7.33 7.54
CA ILE A 125 -2.05 6.62 6.85
C ILE A 125 -3.38 7.38 6.90
N GLY A 126 -3.66 8.08 8.00
CA GLY A 126 -4.86 8.90 8.14
C GLY A 126 -4.96 10.02 7.11
N ALA A 127 -3.87 10.78 6.95
CA ALA A 127 -3.77 11.87 5.99
C ALA A 127 -3.84 11.36 4.54
N ILE A 128 -3.17 10.25 4.23
CA ILE A 128 -3.21 9.63 2.89
C ILE A 128 -4.64 9.22 2.54
N VAL A 129 -5.34 8.53 3.45
CA VAL A 129 -6.71 8.09 3.19
C VAL A 129 -7.67 9.28 3.07
N ALA A 130 -7.52 10.30 3.91
CA ALA A 130 -8.35 11.51 3.84
C ALA A 130 -8.19 12.24 2.50
N ASP A 131 -6.96 12.36 1.98
CA ASP A 131 -6.70 12.94 0.66
C ASP A 131 -7.38 12.13 -0.46
N ILE A 132 -7.27 10.80 -0.45
CA ILE A 132 -7.94 9.93 -1.43
C ILE A 132 -9.47 10.11 -1.38
N LEU A 133 -10.06 10.07 -0.18
CA LEU A 133 -11.50 10.24 -0.01
C LEU A 133 -11.98 11.62 -0.45
N SER A 134 -11.20 12.68 -0.22
CA SER A 134 -11.53 14.02 -0.68
C SER A 134 -11.57 14.11 -2.22
N ARG A 135 -10.63 13.45 -2.91
CA ARG A 135 -10.59 13.39 -4.38
C ARG A 135 -11.72 12.53 -4.96
N ILE A 136 -12.15 11.50 -4.25
CA ILE A 136 -13.32 10.68 -4.62
C ILE A 136 -14.61 11.49 -4.52
N GLY A 137 -14.77 12.29 -3.45
CA GLY A 137 -15.95 13.12 -3.23
C GLY A 137 -16.01 14.38 -4.10
N SER A 138 -14.89 14.77 -4.72
CA SER A 138 -14.81 15.95 -5.61
C SER A 138 -14.90 15.62 -7.10
N ALA A 139 -14.93 14.33 -7.47
CA ALA A 139 -15.08 13.84 -8.84
C ALA A 139 -16.56 13.59 -9.19
#